data_AF-A0A645ALA3-F1
#
_entry.id   AF-A0A645ALA3-F1
#
_cell.length_a   1.000
_cell.length_b   1.000
_cell.length_c   1.000
_cell.angle_alpha   90.00
_cell.angle_beta   90.00
_cell.angle_gamma   90.00
#
_symmetry.space_group_name_H-M   'P 1'
#
loop_
_entity.id
_entity.type
_entity.pdbx_description
1 polymer ?
#
loop_
_entity_poly.entity_id
_entity_poly.type
_entity_poly.pdbx_seq_one_letter_code
_entity_poly.pdbx_strand_id
1 'polypeptide(L)'
;MNNAKLIDAPNIRPAREKTGSTDFGNVMYVIPGSCIRISFVDENASSHSQEFLDEGKTKRGHDAIIHAAKIVAGTAFDLIDNPSILNEVKKEFDNTKAKMSIV
;
A
#
# COMPACT_ATOMS: atom_id res chain seq x y z
N MET A 1 9.15 -1.82 2.36
CA MET A 1 9.38 -2.75 1.23
C MET A 1 9.98 -4.10 1.64
N ASN A 2 10.49 -4.27 2.87
CA ASN A 2 11.13 -5.53 3.30
C ASN A 2 10.18 -6.73 3.21
N ASN A 3 8.92 -6.58 3.63
CA ASN A 3 7.92 -7.65 3.54
C ASN A 3 7.61 -8.10 2.10
N ALA A 4 7.68 -7.19 1.13
CA ALA A 4 7.54 -7.54 -0.29
C ALA A 4 8.76 -8.31 -0.81
N LYS A 5 9.98 -7.91 -0.40
CA LYS A 5 11.21 -8.62 -0.75
C LYS A 5 11.28 -10.01 -0.10
N LEU A 6 10.82 -10.15 1.14
CA LEU A 6 10.83 -11.41 1.89
C LEU A 6 10.06 -12.53 1.18
N ILE A 7 9.02 -12.17 0.42
CA ILE A 7 8.17 -13.13 -0.30
C ILE A 7 8.45 -13.17 -1.80
N ASP A 8 9.55 -12.55 -2.25
CA ASP A 8 9.91 -12.39 -3.66
C ASP A 8 8.76 -11.82 -4.51
N ALA A 9 8.05 -10.82 -3.98
CA ALA A 9 6.95 -10.18 -4.71
C ALA A 9 7.47 -9.53 -6.00
N PRO A 10 6.75 -9.66 -7.14
CA PRO A 10 7.17 -9.04 -8.39
C PRO A 10 7.00 -7.52 -8.36
N ASN A 11 7.69 -6.82 -9.28
CA ASN A 11 7.48 -5.40 -9.58
C ASN A 11 7.57 -4.45 -8.37
N ILE A 12 8.52 -4.68 -7.45
CA ILE A 12 8.75 -3.81 -6.28
C ILE A 12 9.27 -2.45 -6.75
N ARG A 13 8.49 -1.40 -6.54
CA ARG A 13 8.80 -0.01 -6.94
C ARG A 13 8.63 0.95 -5.75
N PRO A 14 9.27 2.14 -5.77
CA PRO A 14 9.03 3.19 -4.78
C PRO A 14 7.56 3.65 -4.73
N ALA A 15 7.20 4.40 -3.69
CA ALA A 15 5.88 5.02 -3.59
C ALA A 15 5.59 5.91 -4.80
N ARG A 16 4.34 5.90 -5.31
CA ARG A 16 3.94 6.77 -6.43
C ARG A 16 3.84 8.21 -5.96
N GLU A 17 4.31 9.14 -6.79
CA GLU A 17 4.12 10.58 -6.60
C GLU A 17 2.69 11.03 -6.94
N LYS A 18 2.02 10.32 -7.87
CA LYS A 18 0.62 10.59 -8.25
C LYS A 18 -0.30 9.49 -7.72
N THR A 19 -1.16 9.85 -6.78
CA THR A 19 -2.20 8.97 -6.24
C THR A 19 -3.49 9.14 -7.04
N GLY A 20 -4.28 8.06 -7.16
CA GLY A 20 -5.65 8.15 -7.68
C GLY A 20 -6.62 8.77 -6.66
N SER A 21 -7.86 9.02 -7.07
CA SER A 21 -8.94 9.45 -6.17
C SER A 21 -9.44 8.25 -5.33
N THR A 22 -9.48 8.41 -4.01
CA THR A 22 -10.01 7.39 -3.08
C THR A 22 -10.50 8.05 -1.80
N ASP A 23 -11.64 7.56 -1.29
CA ASP A 23 -12.19 7.93 0.01
C ASP A 23 -11.32 7.50 1.21
N PHE A 24 -10.40 6.54 1.01
CA PHE A 24 -9.40 6.15 2.00
C PHE A 24 -8.53 7.35 2.42
N GLY A 25 -8.34 8.33 1.53
CA GLY A 25 -7.69 9.60 1.85
C GLY A 25 -8.33 10.31 3.04
N ASN A 26 -9.67 10.30 3.14
CA ASN A 26 -10.40 10.95 4.23
C ASN A 26 -10.06 10.32 5.59
N VAL A 27 -9.93 8.98 5.64
CA VAL A 27 -9.51 8.26 6.84
C VAL A 27 -8.08 8.63 7.22
N MET A 28 -7.20 8.77 6.23
CA MET A 28 -5.79 9.15 6.42
C MET A 28 -5.60 10.61 6.87
N TYR A 29 -6.63 11.47 6.89
CA TYR A 29 -6.57 12.76 7.58
C TYR A 29 -6.76 12.65 9.10
N VAL A 30 -7.38 11.55 9.55
CA VAL A 30 -7.74 11.33 10.96
C VAL A 30 -6.71 10.45 11.66
N ILE A 31 -6.24 9.40 10.99
CA ILE A 31 -5.30 8.41 11.53
C ILE A 31 -4.19 8.05 10.53
N PRO A 32 -3.01 7.58 10.99
CA PRO A 32 -1.97 7.08 10.09
C PRO A 32 -2.49 5.91 9.24
N GLY A 33 -2.18 5.93 7.95
CA GLY A 33 -2.57 4.88 7.03
C GLY A 33 -1.62 4.75 5.84
N SER A 34 -1.64 3.60 5.19
CA SER A 34 -0.89 3.34 3.98
C SER A 34 -1.70 2.43 3.06
N CYS A 35 -1.61 2.67 1.76
CA CYS A 35 -2.27 1.88 0.73
C CYS A 35 -1.21 1.28 -0.20
N ILE A 36 -1.04 -0.03 -0.15
CA ILE A 36 -0.18 -0.75 -1.08
C ILE A 36 -0.93 -1.03 -2.38
N ARG A 37 -0.21 -1.09 -3.50
CA ARG A 37 -0.73 -1.56 -4.79
C ARG A 37 0.08 -2.75 -5.23
N ILE A 38 -0.60 -3.82 -5.61
CA ILE A 38 0.03 -5.03 -6.14
C ILE A 38 -0.24 -5.11 -7.65
N SER A 39 0.82 -5.29 -8.42
CA SER A 39 0.72 -5.47 -9.87
C SER A 39 0.19 -6.86 -10.19
N PHE A 40 -0.89 -6.92 -10.95
CA PHE A 40 -1.38 -8.15 -11.60
C PHE A 40 -1.65 -7.94 -13.10
N VAL A 41 -1.32 -6.76 -13.62
CA VAL A 41 -1.45 -6.37 -15.02
C VAL A 41 -0.11 -5.84 -15.52
N ASP A 42 0.04 -5.75 -16.84
CA ASP A 42 1.21 -5.16 -17.46
C ASP A 42 1.22 -3.63 -17.31
N GLU A 43 2.39 -3.02 -17.48
CA GLU A 43 2.65 -1.64 -17.03
C GLU A 43 1.72 -0.57 -17.65
N ASN A 44 1.21 -0.82 -18.85
CA ASN A 44 0.36 0.11 -19.59
C ASN A 44 -1.14 -0.20 -19.49
N ALA A 45 -1.53 -1.27 -18.79
CA ALA A 45 -2.93 -1.63 -18.63
C ALA A 45 -3.66 -0.57 -17.80
N SER A 46 -4.69 0.04 -18.38
CA SER A 46 -5.48 1.06 -17.68
C SER A 46 -6.37 0.43 -16.62
N SER A 47 -6.43 1.04 -15.44
CA SER A 47 -7.53 0.78 -14.50
C SER A 47 -8.87 1.06 -15.19
N HIS A 48 -9.93 0.34 -14.81
CA HIS A 48 -11.27 0.43 -15.42
C HIS A 48 -11.35 0.00 -16.89
N SER A 49 -10.48 -0.91 -17.34
CA SER A 49 -10.53 -1.49 -18.69
C SER A 49 -10.98 -2.95 -18.66
N GLN A 50 -11.34 -3.47 -19.83
CA GLN A 50 -11.64 -4.89 -20.02
C GLN A 50 -10.43 -5.77 -19.73
N GLU A 51 -9.23 -5.35 -20.16
CA GLU A 51 -7.96 -6.02 -19.86
C GLU A 51 -7.73 -6.18 -18.35
N PHE A 52 -7.95 -5.12 -17.57
CA PHE A 52 -7.80 -5.15 -16.11
C PHE A 52 -8.80 -6.13 -15.46
N LEU A 53 -10.01 -6.25 -16.02
CA LEU A 53 -11.03 -7.18 -15.55
C LEU A 53 -10.66 -8.63 -15.88
N ASP A 54 -10.15 -8.88 -17.08
CA ASP A 54 -9.78 -10.22 -17.54
C ASP A 54 -8.53 -10.73 -16.80
N GLU A 55 -7.49 -9.89 -16.66
CA GLU A 55 -6.29 -10.21 -15.88
C GLU A 55 -6.59 -10.42 -14.39
N GLY A 56 -7.60 -9.74 -13.85
CA GLY A 56 -8.03 -9.92 -12.46
C GLY A 56 -8.59 -11.32 -12.16
N LYS A 57 -8.95 -12.09 -13.19
CA LYS A 57 -9.49 -13.46 -13.07
C LYS A 57 -8.44 -14.55 -13.31
N THR A 58 -7.21 -14.17 -13.66
CA THR A 58 -6.15 -15.12 -13.95
C THR A 58 -5.45 -15.59 -12.68
N LYS A 59 -4.58 -16.61 -12.81
CA LYS A 59 -3.70 -17.03 -11.72
C LYS A 59 -2.81 -15.86 -11.24
N ARG A 60 -2.38 -14.97 -12.14
CA ARG A 60 -1.59 -13.78 -11.79
C ARG A 60 -2.39 -12.83 -10.88
N GLY A 61 -3.66 -12.59 -11.21
CA GLY A 61 -4.60 -11.85 -10.34
C GLY A 61 -4.75 -12.49 -8.96
N HIS A 62 -4.91 -13.81 -8.91
CA HIS A 62 -4.99 -14.54 -7.64
C HIS A 62 -3.70 -14.47 -6.82
N ASP A 63 -2.54 -14.73 -7.44
CA ASP A 63 -1.23 -14.68 -6.78
C ASP A 63 -0.96 -13.27 -6.22
N ALA A 64 -1.38 -12.21 -6.92
CA ALA A 64 -1.28 -10.84 -6.44
C ALA A 64 -2.06 -10.61 -5.13
N ILE A 65 -3.24 -11.22 -4.96
CA ILE A 65 -3.98 -11.17 -3.69
C ILE A 65 -3.20 -11.86 -2.58
N ILE A 66 -2.61 -13.03 -2.86
CA ILE A 66 -1.78 -13.76 -1.87
C ILE A 66 -0.55 -12.92 -1.47
N HIS A 67 0.11 -12.27 -2.42
CA HIS A 67 1.20 -11.34 -2.14
C HIS A 67 0.73 -10.16 -1.28
N ALA A 68 -0.40 -9.54 -1.62
CA ALA A 68 -0.99 -8.45 -0.84
C ALA A 68 -1.22 -8.88 0.61
N ALA A 69 -1.85 -10.03 0.81
CA ALA A 69 -2.17 -10.56 2.12
C ALA A 69 -0.92 -10.78 2.97
N LYS A 70 0.12 -11.42 2.41
CA LYS A 70 1.40 -11.64 3.10
C LYS A 70 2.11 -10.34 3.45
N ILE A 71 2.12 -9.36 2.54
CA ILE A 71 2.76 -8.06 2.77
C ILE A 71 2.04 -7.28 3.88
N VAL A 72 0.70 -7.25 3.87
CA VAL A 72 -0.08 -6.60 4.92
C VAL A 72 0.11 -7.30 6.25
N ALA A 73 0.07 -8.64 6.29
CA ALA A 73 0.29 -9.42 7.50
C ALA A 73 1.68 -9.21 8.09
N GLY A 74 2.74 -9.26 7.26
CA GLY A 74 4.10 -8.95 7.71
C GLY A 74 4.24 -7.53 8.23
N THR A 75 3.60 -6.56 7.58
CA THR A 75 3.65 -5.16 8.03
C THR A 75 2.92 -4.97 9.36
N ALA A 76 1.78 -5.64 9.55
CA ALA A 76 1.08 -5.64 10.83
C ALA A 76 1.90 -6.32 11.92
N PHE A 77 2.54 -7.45 11.60
CA PHE A 77 3.46 -8.15 12.50
C PHE A 77 4.61 -7.24 12.95
N ASP A 78 5.29 -6.56 12.02
CA ASP A 78 6.40 -5.64 12.34
C ASP A 78 5.96 -4.54 13.33
N LEU A 79 4.74 -4.00 13.17
CA LEU A 79 4.18 -2.98 14.06
C LEU A 79 3.82 -3.50 15.45
N ILE A 80 3.43 -4.77 15.54
CA ILE A 80 3.07 -5.43 16.80
C ILE A 80 4.33 -5.90 17.55
N ASP A 81 5.25 -6.54 16.84
CA ASP A 81 6.49 -7.11 17.37
C ASP A 81 7.47 -6.01 17.80
N ASN A 82 7.49 -4.89 17.07
CA ASN A 82 8.31 -3.74 17.42
C ASN A 82 7.47 -2.45 17.59
N PRO A 83 6.98 -2.18 18.82
CA PRO A 83 6.19 -0.99 19.12
C PRO A 83 6.90 0.35 18.84
N SER A 84 8.24 0.38 18.72
CA SER A 84 8.94 1.63 18.40
C SER A 84 8.58 2.13 16.99
N ILE A 85 8.37 1.21 16.04
CA ILE A 85 7.97 1.54 14.67
C ILE A 85 6.60 2.22 14.67
N LEU A 86 5.64 1.69 15.44
CA LEU A 86 4.32 2.31 15.56
C LEU A 86 4.37 3.71 16.19
N ASN A 87 5.26 3.92 17.16
CA ASN A 87 5.47 5.24 17.76
C ASN A 87 6.06 6.24 16.76
N GLU A 88 7.00 5.81 15.93
CA GLU A 88 7.57 6.63 14.86
C GLU A 88 6.52 7.04 13.83
N VAL A 89 5.68 6.09 13.38
CA VAL A 89 4.57 6.35 12.45
C VAL A 89 3.60 7.40 13.01
N LYS A 90 3.21 7.27 14.28
CA LYS A 90 2.32 8.24 14.95
C LYS A 90 2.98 9.62 15.04
N LYS A 91 4.25 9.68 15.42
CA LYS A 91 5.00 10.94 15.52
C LYS A 91 5.14 11.64 14.16
N GLU A 92 5.44 10.89 13.09
CA GLU A 92 5.50 11.43 11.73
C GLU A 92 4.15 12.01 11.30
N PHE A 93 3.06 11.27 11.57
CA PHE A 93 1.70 11.70 11.27
C PHE A 93 1.33 13.01 11.97
N ASP A 94 1.55 13.10 13.29
CA ASP A 94 1.26 14.29 14.08
C ASP A 94 2.06 15.50 13.60
N ASN A 95 3.36 15.31 13.30
CA ASN A 95 4.21 16.36 12.75
C ASN A 95 3.72 16.85 11.38
N THR A 96 3.25 15.94 10.53
CA THR A 96 2.71 16.27 9.21
C THR A 96 1.42 17.06 9.34
N LYS A 97 0.51 16.60 10.20
CA LYS A 97 -0.76 17.28 10.49
C LYS A 97 -0.53 18.69 11.02
N ALA A 98 0.42 18.86 11.96
CA ALA A 98 0.79 20.17 12.49
C ALA A 98 1.28 21.13 11.40
N LYS A 99 2.09 20.65 10.44
CA LYS A 99 2.56 21.46 9.30
C LYS A 99 1.41 21.89 8.37
N MET A 100 0.41 21.03 8.17
CA MET A 100 -0.75 21.34 7.33
C MET A 100 -1.71 22.34 7.99
N SER A 101 -1.80 22.37 9.32
CA SER A 101 -2.66 23.30 10.07
C SER A 101 -2.10 24.72 10.23
N ILE A 102 -0.88 24.99 9.75
CA ILE A 102 -0.22 26.31 9.83
C ILE A 102 -0.43 27.12 8.52
N VAL A 103 -1.28 26.65 7.60
CA VAL A 103 -1.68 27.36 6.37
C VAL A 103 -3.15 27.76 6.44
#